data_AF-A0A6V7JLZ1-F1
#
_entry.id   AF-A0A6V7JLZ1-F1
#
_cell.length_a   1.000
_cell.length_b   1.000
_cell.length_c   1.000
_cell.angle_alpha   90.00
_cell.angle_beta   90.00
_cell.angle_gamma   90.00
#
_symmetry.space_group_name_H-M   'P 1'
#
loop_
_entity.id
_entity.type
_entity.pdbx_description
1 polymer ?
#
loop_
_entity_poly.entity_id
_entity_poly.type
_entity_poly.pdbx_seq_one_letter_code
_entity_poly.pdbx_strand_id
1 'polypeptide(L)' 'FKCCGARRFEDWLASEWYKDEQVQRDGSLVPDSCCKTPTLLCGRRDHPSNIQYT' A
#
# COMPACT_ATOMS: atom_id res chain seq x y z
N PHE A 1 -11.61 5.97 11.10
CA PHE A 1 -11.23 4.55 10.99
C PHE A 1 -9.89 4.49 10.30
N LYS A 2 -8.95 3.71 10.83
CA LYS A 2 -7.64 3.56 10.22
C LYS A 2 -7.74 2.42 9.20
N CYS A 3 -8.19 2.73 7.98
CA CYS A 3 -8.31 1.79 6.87
C CYS A 3 -7.67 2.37 5.62
N CYS A 4 -7.27 1.51 4.69
CA CYS A 4 -6.57 1.88 3.45
C CYS A 4 -7.15 1.03 2.32
N GLY A 5 -8.38 1.31 1.87
CA GLY A 5 -9.01 0.78 0.64
C GLY A 5 -9.22 -0.74 0.50
N ALA A 6 -8.41 -1.56 1.14
CA ALA A 6 -8.32 -3.00 1.10
C ALA A 6 -8.40 -3.53 2.53
N ARG A 7 -8.81 -4.80 2.66
CA ARG A 7 -9.06 -5.44 3.96
C ARG A 7 -7.75 -5.90 4.58
N ARG A 8 -6.89 -6.52 3.79
CA ARG A 8 -5.54 -6.94 4.15
C ARG A 8 -4.50 -6.23 3.30
N PHE A 9 -3.26 -6.18 3.79
CA PHE A 9 -2.18 -5.53 3.06
C PHE A 9 -1.82 -6.31 1.78
N GLU A 10 -1.98 -7.63 1.78
CA GLU A 10 -1.72 -8.50 0.63
C GLU A 10 -2.74 -8.31 -0.50
N ASP A 11 -3.97 -7.86 -0.19
CA ASP A 11 -5.03 -7.67 -1.17
C ASP A 11 -4.67 -6.60 -2.22
N TRP A 12 -3.76 -5.68 -1.88
CA TRP A 12 -3.28 -4.65 -2.79
C TRP A 12 -2.58 -5.21 -4.02
N LEU A 13 -1.91 -6.36 -3.91
CA LEU A 13 -1.25 -7.02 -5.05
C LEU A 13 -2.24 -7.47 -6.14
N ALA A 14 -3.51 -7.66 -5.78
CA ALA A 14 -4.58 -8.01 -6.71
C ALA A 14 -5.43 -6.80 -7.15
N SER A 15 -5.16 -5.62 -6.60
CA SER A 15 -5.94 -4.40 -6.85
C SER A 15 -5.59 -3.75 -8.20
N GLU A 16 -6.50 -2.92 -8.71
CA GLU A 16 -6.25 -2.12 -9.92
C GLU A 16 -5.07 -1.13 -9.73
N TRP A 17 -4.81 -0.69 -8.49
CA TRP A 17 -3.65 0.15 -8.19
C TRP A 17 -2.33 -0.53 -8.55
N TYR A 18 -2.15 -1.80 -8.15
CA TYR A 18 -0.91 -2.53 -8.41
C TYR A 18 -0.75 -2.94 -9.89
N LYS A 19 -1.83 -2.89 -10.68
CA LYS A 19 -1.77 -3.16 -12.12
C LYS A 19 -1.22 -1.98 -12.93
N ASP A 20 -1.16 -0.79 -12.35
CA ASP A 20 -0.60 0.38 -13.00
C ASP A 20 0.91 0.20 -13.24
N GLU A 21 1.37 0.39 -14.49
CA GLU A 21 2.77 0.20 -14.85
C GLU A 21 3.72 1.16 -14.11
N GLN A 22 3.28 2.38 -13.81
CA GLN A 22 4.09 3.35 -13.08
C GLN A 22 4.27 2.91 -11.62
N VAL A 23 3.21 2.38 -11.00
CA VAL A 23 3.25 1.82 -9.64
C VAL A 23 4.23 0.65 -9.58
N GLN A 24 4.18 -0.25 -10.56
CA GLN A 24 5.10 -1.39 -10.63
C GLN A 24 6.56 -0.95 -10.84
N ARG A 25 6.80 0.05 -11.71
CA ARG A 25 8.14 0.62 -11.92
C ARG A 25 8.69 1.30 -10.68
N ASP A 26 7.83 1.98 -9.93
CA ASP A 26 8.18 2.59 -8.64
C ASP A 26 8.41 1.54 -7.55
N GLY A 27 7.90 0.31 -7.72
CA GLY A 27 7.97 -0.75 -6.73
C GLY A 27 7.06 -0.52 -5.52
N SER A 28 6.06 0.34 -5.67
CA SER A 28 5.07 0.62 -4.63
C SER A 28 4.03 -0.49 -4.58
N LEU A 29 3.79 -1.02 -3.39
CA LEU A 29 2.80 -2.08 -3.16
C LEU A 29 1.44 -1.48 -2.79
N VAL A 30 1.46 -0.35 -2.08
CA VAL A 30 0.29 0.42 -1.66
C VAL A 30 0.56 1.92 -1.81
N PRO A 31 -0.46 2.80 -1.80
CA PRO A 31 -0.25 4.26 -1.72
C PRO A 31 0.45 4.68 -0.41
N ASP A 32 1.30 5.72 -0.44
CA ASP A 32 1.99 6.20 0.78
C ASP A 32 1.02 6.69 1.88
N SER A 33 -0.17 7.15 1.50
CA SER A 33 -1.24 7.54 2.44
C SER A 33 -1.74 6.37 3.31
N CYS A 34 -1.41 5.14 2.93
CA CYS A 34 -1.81 3.93 3.63
C CYS A 34 -0.86 3.49 4.74
N CYS A 35 0.32 4.10 4.81
CA CYS A 35 1.25 3.83 5.88
C CYS A 35 0.73 4.44 7.19
N LYS A 36 0.96 3.75 8.31
CA LYS A 36 0.67 4.26 9.65
C LYS A 36 1.41 5.55 9.93
N THR A 37 2.61 5.68 9.36
CA THR A 37 3.40 6.91 9.33
C THR A 37 3.69 7.26 7.87
N PRO A 38 2.93 8.18 7.26
CA PRO A 38 3.13 8.56 5.88
C PRO A 38 4.50 9.22 5.68
N THR A 39 5.34 8.61 4.85
CA THR A 39 6.61 9.16 4.37
C THR A 39 6.74 8.86 2.90
N LEU A 40 7.57 9.62 2.19
CA LEU A 40 7.86 9.37 0.78
C LEU A 40 8.30 7.91 0.56
N LEU A 41 7.62 7.20 -0.35
CA LEU A 41 7.86 5.81 -0.75
C LEU A 41 7.71 4.77 0.38
N CYS A 42 6.96 5.08 1.45
CA CYS A 42 6.67 4.10 2.51
C CYS A 42 5.83 2.93 1.99
N GLY A 43 5.04 3.13 0.94
CA GLY A 43 4.16 2.14 0.30
C GLY A 43 4.91 1.01 -0.40
N ARG A 44 6.24 1.09 -0.54
CA ARG A 44 7.11 0.00 -1.01
C ARG A 44 7.28 -1.13 0.01
N ARG A 45 6.83 -0.95 1.25
CA ARG A 45 6.91 -1.94 2.33
C ARG A 45 5.51 -2.24 2.85
N ASP A 46 5.01 -3.43 2.61
CA ASP A 46 3.65 -3.84 2.96
C ASP A 46 3.52 -4.50 4.34
N HIS A 47 4.62 -4.61 5.10
CA HIS A 47 4.62 -5.25 6.41
C HIS A 47 3.49 -4.71 7.33
N PRO A 48 2.81 -5.57 8.12
CA PRO A 48 1.69 -5.16 8.98
C PRO A 48 2.01 -4.06 9.99
N SER A 49 3.28 -3.90 10.39
CA SER A 49 3.70 -2.80 11.26
C SER A 49 3.68 -1.44 10.55
N ASN A 50 3.80 -1.43 9.22
CA ASN A 50 3.87 -0.23 8.39
C ASN A 50 2.50 0.15 7.80
N ILE A 51 1.70 -0.81 7.33
CA ILE A 51 0.46 -0.52 6.61
C ILE A 51 -0.77 -0.60 7.50
N GLN A 52 -1.72 0.28 7.22
CA GLN A 52 -2.98 0.33 7.90
C GLN A 52 -3.97 -0.69 7.32
N TYR A 53 -4.37 -1.69 8.12
CA TYR A 53 -5.38 -2.70 7.77
C TYR A 53 -6.47 -2.76 8.84
N THR A 54 -7.61 -3.39 8.52
CA THR A 54 -8.79 -3.46 9.42
C THR A 54 -9.12 -4.90 9.76
#